data_AF-A0A822BL16-F1
#
_entry.id   AF-A0A822BL16-F1
#
_cell.length_a   1.000
_cell.length_b   1.000
_cell.length_c   1.000
_cell.angle_alpha   90.00
_cell.angle_beta   90.00
_cell.angle_gamma   90.00
#
_symmetry.space_group_name_H-M   'P 1'
#
loop_
_entity.id
_entity.type
_entity.pdbx_description
1 polymer ?
#
loop_
_entity_poly.entity_id
_entity_poly.type
_entity_poly.pdbx_seq_one_letter_code
_entity_poly.pdbx_strand_id
1 'polypeptide(L)'
;MSVDKESLQYIDYSVYEHQMDMTLSRDFWQSQLQGYNFEYQLSLPTDRQRLSNQQRSALASITQITFDDDVTTEFLKYASAQQVTPFQLGLATFYTFLFKLTYGQTDICISCLNANRYRNELENMIGMFVATLPYRIQLDCHWLFDELVKHVREKCLSILEHAHYPLQYILAESHLNPSNVSFLETMFDFIIVPPGSGELCFNDATLEDIS
;
A
#
# COMPACT_ATOMS: atom_id res chain seq x y z
N MET A 1 -13.69 -36.38 18.76
CA MET A 1 -12.66 -36.07 17.74
C MET A 1 -12.07 -34.73 18.12
N SER A 2 -10.89 -34.76 18.76
CA SER A 2 -10.04 -33.60 18.95
C SER A 2 -9.45 -33.23 17.60
N VAL A 3 -9.84 -32.08 17.05
CA VAL A 3 -9.17 -31.53 15.87
C VAL A 3 -7.85 -30.97 16.35
N ASP A 4 -6.74 -31.59 15.93
CA ASP A 4 -5.40 -31.10 16.22
C ASP A 4 -5.25 -29.68 15.68
N LYS A 5 -4.49 -28.86 16.41
CA LYS A 5 -4.19 -27.46 16.08
C LYS A 5 -3.23 -27.34 14.87
N GLU A 6 -2.84 -28.48 14.28
CA GLU A 6 -2.18 -28.68 12.99
C GLU A 6 -3.28 -29.08 11.98
N SER A 7 -3.55 -28.42 10.87
CA SER A 7 -2.71 -27.63 9.99
C SER A 7 -3.63 -26.73 9.15
N LEU A 8 -3.92 -25.50 9.61
CA LEU A 8 -4.56 -24.54 8.70
C LEU A 8 -3.54 -24.25 7.58
N GLN A 9 -3.89 -24.61 6.35
CA GLN A 9 -3.03 -24.38 5.19
C GLN A 9 -3.56 -23.22 4.35
N TYR A 10 -2.69 -22.68 3.49
CA TYR A 10 -3.07 -21.58 2.60
C TYR A 10 -4.27 -21.94 1.70
N ILE A 11 -4.39 -23.22 1.30
CA ILE A 11 -5.53 -23.68 0.51
C ILE A 11 -6.86 -23.55 1.26
N ASP A 12 -6.88 -23.80 2.58
CA ASP A 12 -8.06 -23.65 3.42
C ASP A 12 -8.45 -22.17 3.51
N TYR A 13 -7.46 -21.28 3.63
CA TYR A 13 -7.66 -19.83 3.57
C TYR A 13 -8.26 -19.40 2.23
N SER A 14 -7.73 -19.88 1.10
CA SER A 14 -8.25 -19.52 -0.23
C SER A 14 -9.70 -19.97 -0.44
N VAL A 15 -10.06 -21.17 0.06
CA VAL A 15 -11.45 -21.65 0.02
C VAL A 15 -12.35 -20.79 0.90
N TYR A 16 -11.89 -20.44 2.11
CA TYR A 16 -12.61 -19.56 3.01
C TYR A 16 -12.83 -18.18 2.39
N GLU A 17 -11.78 -17.53 1.87
CA GLU A 17 -11.84 -16.22 1.22
C GLU A 17 -12.85 -16.19 0.07
N HIS A 18 -12.92 -17.26 -0.73
CA HIS A 18 -13.88 -17.37 -1.83
C HIS A 18 -15.35 -17.48 -1.37
N GLN A 19 -15.58 -17.96 -0.16
CA GLN A 19 -16.92 -18.14 0.42
C GLN A 19 -17.35 -16.95 1.30
N MET A 20 -16.44 -16.04 1.63
CA MET A 20 -16.76 -14.87 2.45
C MET A 20 -17.75 -13.96 1.75
N ASP A 21 -18.73 -13.47 2.50
CA ASP A 21 -19.59 -12.39 2.02
C ASP A 21 -18.80 -11.08 1.99
N MET A 22 -18.53 -10.59 0.79
CA MET A 22 -17.78 -9.36 0.55
C MET A 22 -18.68 -8.20 0.10
N THR A 23 -20.00 -8.31 0.26
CA THR A 23 -20.97 -7.30 -0.23
C THR A 23 -20.67 -5.90 0.30
N LEU A 24 -20.38 -5.77 1.60
CA LEU A 24 -20.04 -4.49 2.21
C LEU A 24 -18.73 -3.91 1.65
N SER A 25 -17.72 -4.75 1.45
CA SER A 25 -16.42 -4.33 0.90
C SER A 25 -16.53 -3.92 -0.56
N ARG A 26 -17.33 -4.64 -1.35
CA ARG A 26 -17.67 -4.25 -2.71
C ARG A 26 -18.28 -2.85 -2.74
N ASP A 27 -19.34 -2.63 -1.97
CA ASP A 27 -20.07 -1.37 -1.99
C ASP A 27 -19.18 -0.21 -1.50
N PHE A 28 -18.31 -0.47 -0.51
CA PHE A 28 -17.26 0.46 -0.08
C PHE A 28 -16.32 0.83 -1.23
N TRP A 29 -15.74 -0.16 -1.93
CA TRP A 29 -14.76 0.11 -3.00
C TRP A 29 -15.37 0.83 -4.19
N GLN A 30 -16.62 0.50 -4.55
CA GLN A 30 -17.38 1.24 -5.56
C GLN A 30 -17.56 2.71 -5.16
N SER A 31 -17.90 2.98 -3.90
CA SER A 31 -18.05 4.34 -3.39
C SER A 31 -16.70 5.08 -3.32
N GLN A 32 -15.67 4.45 -2.76
CA GLN A 32 -14.34 5.03 -2.56
C GLN A 32 -13.70 5.48 -3.88
N LEU A 33 -13.91 4.72 -4.95
CA LEU A 33 -13.33 4.98 -6.27
C LEU A 33 -14.30 5.68 -7.23
N GLN A 34 -15.50 6.04 -6.75
CA GLN A 34 -16.51 6.69 -7.58
C GLN A 34 -15.98 7.99 -8.19
N GLY A 35 -16.09 8.11 -9.52
CA GLY A 35 -15.65 9.30 -10.25
C GLY A 35 -14.13 9.50 -10.30
N TYR A 36 -13.34 8.55 -9.81
CA TYR A 36 -11.90 8.57 -10.06
C TYR A 36 -11.63 8.25 -11.53
N ASN A 37 -10.82 9.07 -12.18
CA ASN A 37 -10.37 8.77 -13.53
C ASN A 37 -9.09 7.91 -13.47
N PHE A 38 -9.25 6.61 -13.67
CA PHE A 38 -8.14 5.65 -13.62
C PHE A 38 -7.16 5.76 -14.80
N GLU A 39 -7.51 6.52 -15.84
CA GLU A 39 -6.60 6.89 -16.93
C GLU A 39 -5.82 8.18 -16.60
N TYR A 40 -6.26 8.93 -15.58
CA TYR A 40 -5.58 10.14 -15.14
C TYR A 40 -4.30 9.76 -14.40
N GLN A 41 -3.19 9.91 -15.12
CA GLN A 41 -1.86 9.63 -14.62
C GLN A 41 -1.34 10.78 -13.76
N LEU A 42 -0.47 10.43 -12.81
CA LEU A 42 0.29 11.43 -12.08
C LEU A 42 1.28 12.11 -13.03
N SER A 43 1.23 13.43 -13.06
CA SER A 43 2.07 14.29 -13.92
C SER A 43 3.48 14.41 -13.34
N LEU A 44 4.17 13.28 -13.19
CA LEU A 44 5.51 13.22 -12.63
C LEU A 44 6.54 13.80 -13.61
N PRO A 45 7.55 14.55 -13.13
CA PRO A 45 8.60 15.09 -13.99
C PRO A 45 9.55 13.96 -14.43
N THR A 46 9.23 13.33 -15.56
CA THR A 46 10.06 12.26 -16.14
C THR A 46 10.91 12.78 -17.30
N ASP A 47 12.18 12.35 -17.37
CA ASP A 47 13.13 12.77 -18.41
C ASP A 47 12.75 12.31 -19.83
N ARG A 48 11.92 11.27 -19.95
CA ARG A 48 11.51 10.68 -21.23
C ARG A 48 10.00 10.50 -21.26
N GLN A 49 9.44 10.53 -22.47
CA GLN A 49 8.04 10.16 -22.67
C GLN A 49 7.82 8.72 -22.18
N ARG A 50 6.75 8.56 -21.41
CA ARG A 50 6.32 7.27 -20.88
C ARG A 50 5.94 6.34 -22.03
N LEU A 51 6.52 5.14 -22.04
CA LEU A 51 6.21 4.11 -23.04
C LEU A 51 4.82 3.50 -22.78
N SER A 52 4.16 3.03 -23.83
CA SER A 52 2.92 2.26 -23.73
C SER A 52 3.17 0.96 -22.93
N ASN A 53 2.13 0.40 -22.31
CA ASN A 53 2.27 -0.78 -21.45
C ASN A 53 2.88 -2.00 -22.16
N GLN A 54 2.63 -2.15 -23.46
CA GLN A 54 3.23 -3.21 -24.28
C GLN A 54 4.73 -3.02 -24.55
N GLN A 55 5.23 -1.79 -24.39
CA GLN A 55 6.62 -1.41 -24.64
C GLN A 55 7.41 -1.18 -23.34
N ARG A 56 6.78 -1.36 -22.17
CA ARG A 56 7.44 -1.19 -20.88
C ARG A 56 8.52 -2.24 -20.70
N SER A 57 9.62 -1.80 -20.09
CA SER A 57 10.71 -2.67 -19.63
C SER A 57 10.63 -2.82 -18.12
N ALA A 58 11.10 -3.96 -17.60
CA ALA A 58 11.30 -4.17 -16.16
C ALA A 58 12.67 -3.64 -15.66
N LEU A 59 13.45 -2.99 -16.53
CA LEU A 59 14.69 -2.34 -16.12
C LEU A 59 14.42 -1.25 -15.08
N ALA A 60 15.06 -1.37 -13.93
CA ALA A 60 14.90 -0.47 -12.80
C ALA A 60 16.25 -0.13 -12.18
N SER A 61 16.29 0.97 -11.42
CA SER A 61 17.40 1.36 -10.56
C SER A 61 16.83 1.71 -9.18
N ILE A 62 17.64 1.56 -8.15
CA ILE A 62 17.27 1.85 -6.77
C ILE A 62 18.12 3.03 -6.30
N THR A 63 17.47 4.04 -5.72
CA THR A 63 18.14 5.13 -5.03
C THR A 63 17.78 5.06 -3.56
N GLN A 64 18.79 4.98 -2.70
CA GLN A 64 18.61 4.96 -1.25
C GLN A 64 18.89 6.33 -0.66
N ILE A 65 18.02 6.75 0.26
CA ILE A 65 18.18 7.97 1.04
C ILE A 65 18.09 7.57 2.51
N THR A 66 19.08 7.98 3.29
CA THR A 66 19.10 7.78 4.74
C THR A 66 18.77 9.10 5.41
N PHE A 67 17.85 9.07 6.38
CA PHE A 67 17.53 10.21 7.22
C PHE A 67 18.31 10.11 8.52
N ASP A 68 18.80 11.26 9.02
CA ASP A 68 19.51 11.32 10.29
C ASP A 68 18.62 10.88 11.47
N ASP A 69 19.24 10.38 12.53
CA ASP A 69 18.54 9.89 13.73
C ASP A 69 17.65 10.95 14.37
N ASP A 70 18.07 12.22 14.35
CA ASP A 70 17.29 13.34 14.87
C ASP A 70 15.97 13.52 14.09
N VAL A 71 16.04 13.45 12.76
CA VAL A 71 14.86 13.55 11.89
C VAL A 71 13.92 12.39 12.12
N THR A 72 14.46 11.16 12.19
CA THR A 72 13.67 9.96 12.45
C THR A 72 13.00 10.02 13.82
N THR A 73 13.72 10.50 14.84
CA THR A 73 13.20 10.66 16.21
C THR A 73 12.05 11.65 16.26
N GLU A 74 12.21 12.82 15.63
CA GLU A 74 11.15 13.83 15.58
C GLU A 74 9.94 13.36 14.75
N PHE A 75 10.17 12.62 13.67
CA PHE A 75 9.10 12.00 12.89
C PHE A 75 8.26 11.04 13.73
N LEU A 76 8.89 10.16 14.50
CA LEU A 76 8.19 9.21 15.39
C LEU A 76 7.47 9.91 16.55
N LYS A 77 8.09 10.94 17.14
CA LYS A 77 7.45 11.77 18.17
C LYS A 77 6.21 12.47 17.62
N TYR A 78 6.29 13.03 16.41
CA TYR A 78 5.16 13.68 15.75
C TYR A 78 4.04 12.68 15.47
N ALA A 79 4.36 11.50 14.94
CA ALA A 79 3.38 10.43 14.72
C ALA A 79 2.64 10.07 16.03
N SER A 80 3.39 9.90 17.12
CA SER A 80 2.82 9.64 18.44
C SER A 80 1.95 10.78 18.95
N ALA A 81 2.37 12.04 18.78
CA ALA A 81 1.63 13.21 19.24
C ALA A 81 0.29 13.38 18.49
N GLN A 82 0.27 13.08 17.20
CA GLN A 82 -0.93 13.12 16.35
C GLN A 82 -1.78 11.83 16.43
N GLN A 83 -1.36 10.85 17.23
CA GLN A 83 -2.02 9.54 17.37
C GLN A 83 -2.20 8.82 16.02
N VAL A 84 -1.16 8.85 15.19
CA VAL A 84 -1.09 8.15 13.90
C VAL A 84 0.07 7.18 13.88
N THR A 85 0.01 6.19 12.98
CA THR A 85 1.13 5.27 12.77
C THR A 85 2.23 5.93 11.90
N PRO A 86 3.48 5.46 11.97
CA PRO A 86 4.54 5.89 11.05
C PRO A 86 4.17 5.72 9.57
N PHE A 87 3.44 4.64 9.22
CA PHE A 87 2.90 4.44 7.87
C PHE A 87 1.96 5.57 7.47
N GLN A 88 0.98 5.93 8.31
CA GLN A 88 0.01 7.01 8.02
C GLN A 88 0.69 8.36 7.84
N LEU A 89 1.66 8.68 8.70
CA LEU A 89 2.44 9.91 8.59
C LEU A 89 3.33 9.93 7.33
N GLY A 90 4.00 8.81 7.05
CA GLY A 90 4.84 8.65 5.87
C GLY A 90 4.01 8.78 4.58
N LEU A 91 2.83 8.17 4.57
CA LEU A 91 1.88 8.27 3.47
C LEU A 91 1.41 9.72 3.26
N ALA A 92 1.03 10.44 4.33
CA ALA A 92 0.66 11.86 4.25
C ALA A 92 1.81 12.73 3.70
N THR A 93 3.04 12.45 4.14
CA THR A 93 4.25 13.10 3.63
C THR A 93 4.45 12.82 2.15
N PHE A 94 4.22 11.56 1.73
CA PHE A 94 4.33 11.14 0.33
C PHE A 94 3.26 11.80 -0.56
N TYR A 95 2.00 11.92 -0.12
CA TYR A 95 0.99 12.69 -0.85
C TYR A 95 1.36 14.17 -0.97
N THR A 96 1.93 14.77 0.08
CA THR A 96 2.42 16.15 0.02
C THR A 96 3.55 16.29 -1.01
N PHE A 97 4.45 15.31 -1.07
CA PHE A 97 5.52 15.24 -2.05
C PHE A 97 4.97 15.11 -3.47
N LEU A 98 4.04 14.18 -3.71
CA LEU A 98 3.39 13.98 -5.01
C LEU A 98 2.60 15.21 -5.45
N PHE A 99 1.87 15.87 -4.54
CA PHE A 99 1.17 17.12 -4.83
C PHE A 99 2.11 18.20 -5.36
N LYS A 100 3.27 18.37 -4.71
CA LYS A 100 4.28 19.34 -5.13
C LYS A 100 4.94 18.95 -6.45
N LEU A 101 5.26 17.66 -6.64
CA LEU A 101 5.89 17.17 -7.86
C LEU A 101 4.99 17.25 -9.09
N THR A 102 3.69 17.06 -8.91
CA THR A 102 2.71 17.05 -9.99
C THR A 102 2.11 18.42 -10.29
N TYR A 103 2.74 19.49 -9.78
CA TYR A 103 2.28 20.88 -9.93
C TYR A 103 0.85 21.10 -9.42
N GLY A 104 0.46 20.40 -8.35
CA GLY A 104 -0.79 20.62 -7.63
C GLY A 104 -1.96 19.72 -8.03
N GLN A 105 -1.72 18.51 -8.57
CA GLN A 105 -2.82 17.55 -8.75
C GLN A 105 -3.42 17.21 -7.38
N THR A 106 -4.74 17.37 -7.25
CA THR A 106 -5.44 17.20 -5.96
C THR A 106 -6.11 15.84 -5.81
N ASP A 107 -6.54 15.17 -6.88
CA ASP A 107 -7.11 13.82 -6.81
C ASP A 107 -6.03 12.78 -7.15
N ILE A 108 -5.37 12.26 -6.10
CA ILE A 108 -4.22 11.36 -6.22
C ILE A 108 -4.62 9.97 -5.74
N CYS A 109 -4.42 8.96 -6.59
CA CYS A 109 -4.54 7.56 -6.22
C CYS A 109 -3.21 6.85 -6.43
N ILE A 110 -2.72 6.18 -5.39
CA ILE A 110 -1.52 5.35 -5.43
C ILE A 110 -1.83 3.96 -4.90
N SER A 111 -0.94 3.00 -5.13
CA SER A 111 -1.03 1.68 -4.52
C SER A 111 -0.29 1.63 -3.20
N CYS A 112 -0.84 0.93 -2.21
CA CYS A 112 -0.09 0.49 -1.04
C CYS A 112 -0.24 -1.02 -0.86
N LEU A 113 0.72 -1.63 -0.17
CA LEU A 113 0.68 -3.04 0.18
C LEU A 113 0.15 -3.21 1.61
N ASN A 114 -0.81 -4.11 1.75
CA ASN A 114 -1.36 -4.52 3.04
C ASN A 114 -1.02 -5.99 3.26
N ALA A 115 -0.43 -6.35 4.41
CA ALA A 115 -0.05 -7.73 4.70
C ALA A 115 -1.24 -8.71 4.69
N ASN A 116 -2.45 -8.22 4.97
CA ASN A 116 -3.71 -8.96 4.98
C ASN A 116 -3.71 -10.22 5.89
N ARG A 117 -2.88 -10.20 6.94
CA ARG A 117 -2.83 -11.24 7.99
C ARG A 117 -3.66 -10.79 9.20
N TYR A 118 -4.98 -10.72 9.02
CA TYR A 118 -5.91 -10.13 10.00
C TYR A 118 -6.33 -11.09 11.13
N ARG A 119 -5.86 -12.35 11.09
CA ARG A 119 -6.07 -13.32 12.17
C ARG A 119 -4.75 -13.93 12.60
N ASN A 120 -4.67 -14.28 13.88
CA ASN A 120 -3.48 -14.87 14.49
C ASN A 120 -3.05 -16.17 13.78
N GLU A 121 -3.99 -16.95 13.26
CA GLU A 121 -3.70 -18.18 12.51
C GLU A 121 -2.99 -17.92 11.18
N LEU A 122 -3.07 -16.69 10.65
CA LEU A 122 -2.46 -16.30 9.38
C LEU A 122 -1.05 -15.72 9.56
N GLU A 123 -0.66 -15.28 10.75
CA GLU A 123 0.60 -14.56 10.98
C GLU A 123 1.83 -15.35 10.51
N ASN A 124 1.88 -16.63 10.88
CA ASN A 124 3.01 -17.51 10.59
C ASN A 124 2.79 -18.44 9.39
N MET A 125 1.69 -18.26 8.65
CA MET A 125 1.35 -19.11 7.51
C MET A 125 2.12 -18.70 6.25
N ILE A 126 2.80 -19.65 5.62
CA ILE A 126 3.42 -19.40 4.31
C ILE A 126 2.32 -19.34 3.24
N GLY A 127 2.24 -18.21 2.51
CA GLY A 127 1.22 -17.98 1.49
C GLY A 127 1.23 -16.55 0.95
N MET A 128 0.53 -16.33 -0.17
CA MET A 128 0.42 -15.02 -0.81
C MET A 128 -0.78 -14.25 -0.23
N PHE A 129 -0.56 -13.56 0.89
CA PHE A 129 -1.61 -12.76 1.54
C PHE A 129 -1.61 -11.29 1.12
N VAL A 130 -0.45 -10.77 0.67
CA VAL A 130 -0.28 -9.34 0.44
C VAL A 130 -1.30 -8.82 -0.57
N ALA A 131 -2.10 -7.84 -0.14
CA ALA A 131 -3.08 -7.16 -0.94
C ALA A 131 -2.52 -5.82 -1.43
N THR A 132 -2.52 -5.61 -2.75
CA THR A 132 -2.24 -4.31 -3.35
C THR A 132 -3.56 -3.56 -3.49
N LEU A 133 -3.70 -2.43 -2.78
CA LEU A 133 -4.96 -1.69 -2.71
C LEU A 133 -4.79 -0.24 -3.18
N PRO A 134 -5.82 0.35 -3.82
CA PRO A 134 -5.81 1.75 -4.18
C PRO A 134 -6.08 2.63 -2.96
N TYR A 135 -5.17 3.56 -2.69
CA TYR A 135 -5.34 4.63 -1.73
C TYR A 135 -5.59 5.91 -2.52
N ARG A 136 -6.87 6.31 -2.61
CA ARG A 136 -7.29 7.57 -3.25
C ARG A 136 -7.47 8.65 -2.19
N ILE A 137 -6.83 9.79 -2.38
CA ILE A 137 -6.99 10.97 -1.54
C ILE A 137 -7.25 12.18 -2.43
N GLN A 138 -8.33 12.89 -2.10
CA GLN A 138 -8.67 14.19 -2.66
C GLN A 138 -8.13 15.27 -1.73
N LEU A 139 -7.01 15.87 -2.12
CA LEU A 139 -6.30 16.90 -1.37
C LEU A 139 -7.02 18.25 -1.50
N ASP A 140 -7.12 18.97 -0.39
CA ASP A 140 -7.47 20.39 -0.38
C ASP A 140 -6.19 21.22 -0.25
N CYS A 141 -6.02 22.22 -1.13
CA CYS A 141 -4.86 23.11 -1.09
C CYS A 141 -4.84 24.07 0.11
N HIS A 142 -5.96 24.17 0.84
CA HIS A 142 -6.06 24.98 2.05
C HIS A 142 -5.74 24.19 3.33
N TRP A 143 -5.60 22.86 3.24
CA TRP A 143 -5.30 22.06 4.42
C TRP A 143 -3.92 22.38 4.98
N LEU A 144 -3.87 22.53 6.30
CA LEU A 144 -2.65 22.38 7.06
C LEU A 144 -2.19 20.93 7.00
N PHE A 145 -0.89 20.70 7.20
CA PHE A 145 -0.35 19.35 7.17
C PHE A 145 -1.01 18.43 8.21
N ASP A 146 -1.30 18.92 9.41
CA ASP A 146 -2.03 18.19 10.45
C ASP A 146 -3.43 17.75 10.01
N GLU A 147 -4.11 18.52 9.18
CA GLU A 147 -5.43 18.19 8.65
C GLU A 147 -5.32 17.07 7.62
N LEU A 148 -4.31 17.14 6.74
CA LEU A 148 -3.99 16.06 5.82
C LEU A 148 -3.66 14.76 6.56
N VAL A 149 -2.85 14.82 7.62
CA VAL A 149 -2.48 13.64 8.43
C VAL A 149 -3.72 12.98 9.03
N LYS A 150 -4.66 13.77 9.56
CA LYS A 150 -5.94 13.26 10.08
C LYS A 150 -6.78 12.62 8.98
N HIS A 151 -6.89 13.26 7.82
CA HIS A 151 -7.63 12.72 6.69
C HIS A 151 -7.04 11.40 6.18
N VAL A 152 -5.71 11.34 6.06
CA VAL A 152 -4.98 10.12 5.66
C VAL A 152 -5.23 9.00 6.68
N ARG A 153 -5.18 9.31 7.98
CA ARG A 153 -5.50 8.34 9.04
C ARG A 153 -6.91 7.75 8.86
N GLU A 154 -7.93 8.59 8.71
CA GLU A 154 -9.32 8.15 8.52
C GLU A 154 -9.45 7.27 7.27
N LYS A 155 -8.86 7.70 6.14
CA LYS A 155 -8.86 6.91 4.90
C LYS A 155 -8.17 5.56 5.05
N CYS A 156 -7.02 5.51 5.73
CA CYS A 156 -6.31 4.26 5.98
C CYS A 156 -7.16 3.30 6.82
N LEU A 157 -7.84 3.79 7.87
CA LEU A 157 -8.69 2.96 8.71
C LEU A 157 -9.85 2.35 7.93
N SER A 158 -10.56 3.17 7.13
CA SER A 158 -11.64 2.65 6.28
C SER A 158 -11.15 1.65 5.24
N ILE A 159 -9.99 1.88 4.62
CA ILE A 159 -9.41 0.92 3.66
C ILE A 159 -9.04 -0.40 4.36
N LEU A 160 -8.47 -0.34 5.57
CA LEU A 160 -8.07 -1.53 6.32
C LEU A 160 -9.25 -2.45 6.66
N GLU A 161 -10.42 -1.88 6.97
CA GLU A 161 -11.66 -2.65 7.21
C GLU A 161 -12.08 -3.49 5.98
N HIS A 162 -11.73 -3.03 4.79
CA HIS A 162 -12.10 -3.64 3.51
C HIS A 162 -10.89 -4.19 2.72
N ALA A 163 -9.74 -4.35 3.38
CA ALA A 163 -8.47 -4.71 2.73
C ALA A 163 -8.43 -6.16 2.20
N HIS A 164 -9.35 -7.01 2.68
CA HIS A 164 -9.50 -8.38 2.24
C HIS A 164 -10.20 -8.49 0.87
N TYR A 165 -10.70 -7.38 0.32
CA TYR A 165 -11.36 -7.40 -0.98
C TYR A 165 -10.32 -7.52 -2.10
N PRO A 166 -10.39 -8.57 -2.94
CA PRO A 166 -9.34 -8.81 -3.93
C PRO A 166 -9.25 -7.70 -4.99
N LEU A 167 -8.02 -7.29 -5.32
CA LEU A 167 -7.75 -6.26 -6.33
C LEU A 167 -8.43 -6.59 -7.68
N GLN A 168 -8.45 -7.86 -8.09
CA GLN A 168 -9.10 -8.27 -9.33
C GLN A 168 -10.60 -7.93 -9.37
N TYR A 169 -11.28 -7.95 -8.23
CA TYR A 169 -12.69 -7.57 -8.16
C TYR A 169 -12.84 -6.05 -8.23
N ILE A 170 -11.98 -5.29 -7.54
CA ILE A 170 -11.93 -3.82 -7.66
C ILE A 170 -11.77 -3.40 -9.13
N LEU A 171 -10.83 -4.04 -9.85
CA LEU A 171 -10.57 -3.74 -11.26
C LEU A 171 -11.74 -4.12 -12.16
N ALA A 172 -12.32 -5.30 -11.96
CA ALA A 172 -13.45 -5.78 -12.76
C ALA A 172 -14.69 -4.88 -12.62
N GLU A 173 -15.00 -4.46 -11.39
CA GLU A 173 -16.17 -3.61 -11.08
C GLU A 173 -15.99 -2.17 -11.53
N SER A 174 -14.74 -1.70 -11.57
CA SER A 174 -14.39 -0.41 -12.15
C SER A 174 -14.28 -0.46 -13.68
N HIS A 175 -14.54 -1.62 -14.31
CA HIS A 175 -14.40 -1.88 -15.74
C HIS A 175 -13.01 -1.56 -16.30
N LEU A 176 -11.96 -1.76 -15.48
CA LEU A 176 -10.60 -1.41 -15.82
C LEU A 176 -9.86 -2.58 -16.47
N ASN A 177 -9.07 -2.28 -17.50
CA ASN A 177 -8.03 -3.19 -17.94
C ASN A 177 -6.82 -3.03 -16.99
N PRO A 178 -6.36 -4.09 -16.29
CA PRO A 178 -5.22 -4.02 -15.38
C PRO A 178 -3.97 -3.40 -16.01
N SER A 179 -3.82 -3.55 -17.32
CA SER A 179 -2.70 -2.98 -18.07
C SER A 179 -2.68 -1.46 -18.01
N ASN A 180 -3.81 -0.78 -17.84
CA ASN A 180 -3.95 0.68 -17.99
C ASN A 180 -4.34 1.41 -16.68
N VAL A 181 -4.02 0.81 -15.52
CA VAL A 181 -4.43 1.36 -14.21
C VAL A 181 -3.35 2.30 -13.67
N SER A 182 -3.64 3.60 -13.60
CA SER A 182 -2.67 4.62 -13.19
C SER A 182 -2.15 4.47 -11.76
N PHE A 183 -3.00 4.04 -10.81
CA PHE A 183 -2.60 3.93 -9.40
C PHE A 183 -1.59 2.80 -9.13
N LEU A 184 -1.44 1.84 -10.05
CA LEU A 184 -0.42 0.79 -9.96
C LEU A 184 0.97 1.28 -10.39
N GLU A 185 1.07 2.49 -10.94
CA GLU A 185 2.34 3.05 -11.43
C GLU A 185 3.15 3.76 -10.35
N THR A 186 2.50 4.12 -9.23
CA THR A 186 3.13 4.74 -8.07
C THR A 186 2.70 3.95 -6.85
N MET A 187 3.68 3.46 -6.09
CA MET A 187 3.45 2.65 -4.91
C MET A 187 4.13 3.29 -3.70
N PHE A 188 3.48 3.19 -2.55
CA PHE A 188 4.06 3.49 -1.26
C PHE A 188 4.02 2.24 -0.39
N ASP A 189 5.17 1.91 0.22
CA ASP A 189 5.28 0.81 1.17
C ASP A 189 6.06 1.27 2.39
N PHE A 190 5.74 0.69 3.54
CA PHE A 190 6.42 0.97 4.79
C PHE A 190 6.72 -0.34 5.51
N ILE A 191 8.00 -0.68 5.53
CA ILE A 191 8.48 -1.91 6.14
C ILE A 191 9.22 -1.56 7.42
N ILE A 192 8.76 -2.15 8.53
CA ILE A 192 9.49 -2.08 9.80
C ILE A 192 10.46 -3.25 9.82
N VAL A 193 11.75 -2.94 9.87
CA VAL A 193 12.84 -3.92 9.96
C VAL A 193 13.23 -4.04 11.44
N PRO A 194 12.99 -5.18 12.11
CA PRO A 194 13.43 -5.38 13.48
C PRO A 194 14.96 -5.27 13.58
N PRO A 195 15.51 -4.71 14.66
CA PRO A 195 16.96 -4.72 14.87
C PRO A 195 17.49 -6.16 14.88
N GLY A 196 18.50 -6.43 14.06
CA GLY A 196 19.13 -7.76 13.93
C GLY A 196 18.58 -8.64 12.80
N SER A 197 17.59 -8.20 12.01
CA SER A 197 17.08 -8.97 10.87
C SER A 197 17.90 -8.81 9.58
N GLY A 198 19.10 -8.23 9.66
CA GLY A 198 20.04 -8.10 8.54
C GLY A 198 20.73 -9.42 8.17
N GLU A 199 20.78 -10.39 9.09
CA GLU A 199 21.24 -11.75 8.81
C GLU A 199 20.02 -12.66 8.61
N LEU A 200 19.51 -12.72 7.39
CA LEU A 200 18.61 -13.80 6.98
C LEU A 200 19.44 -15.08 6.82
N CYS A 201 19.76 -15.75 7.92
CA CYS A 201 20.39 -17.07 7.92
C CYS A 201 19.33 -18.12 7.56
N PHE A 202 19.31 -18.57 6.30
CA PHE A 202 18.63 -19.81 5.91
C PHE A 202 19.60 -20.98 6.11
N ASN A 203 19.50 -21.68 7.24
CA ASN A 203 20.14 -22.99 7.53
C ASN A 203 21.45 -23.28 6.74
N ASP A 204 22.55 -22.58 7.04
CA ASP A 204 23.90 -22.71 6.43
C ASP A 204 24.18 -21.88 5.16
N ALA A 205 23.24 -21.04 4.69
CA ALA A 205 23.51 -20.06 3.64
C ALA A 205 23.40 -18.63 4.19
N THR A 206 24.55 -17.96 4.29
CA THR A 206 24.66 -16.50 4.49
C THR A 206 24.60 -15.81 3.13
N LEU A 207 23.60 -14.95 2.91
CA LEU A 207 23.63 -14.00 1.80
C LEU A 207 24.64 -12.91 2.16
N GLU A 208 25.76 -12.87 1.45
CA GLU A 208 26.68 -11.73 1.53
C GLU A 208 26.05 -10.51 0.86
N ASP A 209 26.09 -9.37 1.55
CA ASP A 209 25.73 -8.08 0.98
C ASP A 209 26.56 -7.81 -0.29
N ILE A 210 25.89 -7.68 -1.43
CA ILE A 210 26.55 -7.24 -2.65
C ILE A 210 26.66 -5.71 -2.58
N SER A 211 27.87 -5.26 -2.25
CA SER A 211 28.33 -3.86 -2.34
C SER A 211 28.24 -3.28 -3.74
#